data_AF-G5J9L3-F1
#
_entry.id   AF-G5J9L3-F1
#
_cell.length_a   1.000
_cell.length_b   1.000
_cell.length_c   1.000
_cell.angle_alpha   90.00
_cell.angle_beta   90.00
_cell.angle_gamma   90.00
#
_symmetry.space_group_name_H-M   'P 1'
#
loop_
_entity.id
_entity.type
_entity.pdbx_description
1 polymer ?
#
loop_
_entity_poly.entity_id
_entity_poly.type
_entity_poly.pdbx_seq_one_letter_code
_entity_poly.pdbx_strand_id
1 'polypeptide(L)' 'MTKYTIILPKGQVGTVVEIYKNGEAYEVEFSDNNGQTYALVTLTSEQLICLHYEKPCLTVVN' A
#
# COMPACT_ATOMS: atom_id res chain seq x y z
N MET A 1 -9.97 18.09 9.22
CA MET A 1 -10.58 17.19 8.22
C MET A 1 -10.86 18.02 6.97
N THR A 2 -10.04 17.89 5.93
CA THR A 2 -10.09 18.74 4.73
C THR A 2 -11.40 18.55 3.97
N LYS A 3 -11.90 19.65 3.36
CA LYS A 3 -13.15 19.70 2.57
C LYS A 3 -13.08 18.91 1.25
N TYR A 4 -11.93 18.31 0.93
CA TYR A 4 -11.65 17.65 -0.34
C TYR A 4 -11.65 16.14 -0.16
N THR A 5 -12.32 15.45 -1.09
CA THR A 5 -12.23 14.00 -1.21
C THR A 5 -10.79 13.60 -1.48
N ILE A 6 -10.26 12.69 -0.65
CA ILE A 6 -8.97 12.06 -0.88
C ILE A 6 -9.19 11.03 -2.00
N ILE A 7 -8.50 11.22 -3.13
CA ILE A 7 -8.43 10.23 -4.20
C ILE A 7 -7.12 9.49 -3.98
N LEU A 8 -7.18 8.16 -3.91
CA LEU A 8 -6.01 7.27 -3.89
C LEU A 8 -5.89 6.61 -5.27
N PRO A 9 -5.07 7.14 -6.20
CA PRO A 9 -4.91 6.56 -7.52
C PRO A 9 -4.23 5.18 -7.43
N LYS A 10 -4.57 4.29 -8.36
CA LYS A 10 -3.91 2.99 -8.47
C LYS A 10 -2.40 3.17 -8.67
N GLY A 11 -1.60 2.41 -7.92
CA GLY A 11 -0.13 2.46 -7.96
C GLY A 11 0.50 3.41 -6.94
N GLN A 12 -0.30 4.11 -6.15
CA GLN A 12 0.21 4.85 -5.01
C GLN A 12 0.75 3.90 -3.92
N VAL A 13 1.84 4.31 -3.28
CA VAL A 13 2.51 3.54 -2.22
C VAL A 13 2.18 4.18 -0.87
N GLY A 14 1.79 3.36 0.09
CA GLY A 14 1.57 3.73 1.48
C GLY A 14 2.31 2.79 2.43
N THR A 15 2.35 3.15 3.71
CA THR A 15 3.03 2.37 4.77
C THR A 15 1.99 1.55 5.53
N VAL A 16 2.19 0.24 5.62
CA VAL A 16 1.38 -0.62 6.51
C VAL A 16 1.74 -0.29 7.95
N VAL A 17 0.76 0.15 8.74
CA VAL A 17 0.95 0.49 10.16
C VAL A 17 0.28 -0.51 11.10
N GLU A 18 -0.65 -1.33 10.60
CA GLU A 18 -1.29 -2.41 11.35
C GLU A 18 -1.69 -3.58 10.42
N ILE A 19 -1.64 -4.81 10.92
CA ILE A 19 -2.04 -6.03 10.20
C ILE A 19 -3.21 -6.67 10.95
N TYR A 20 -4.36 -6.75 10.31
CA TYR A 20 -5.55 -7.36 10.89
C TYR A 20 -5.68 -8.83 10.50
N LYS A 21 -6.19 -9.62 11.45
CA LYS A 21 -6.61 -11.02 11.26
C LYS A 21 -5.62 -11.83 10.41
N ASN A 22 -4.35 -11.86 10.83
CA ASN A 22 -3.29 -12.61 10.15
C ASN A 22 -3.12 -12.29 8.65
N GLY A 23 -3.42 -11.05 8.23
CA GLY A 23 -3.21 -10.60 6.84
C GLY A 23 -4.46 -10.55 5.98
N GLU A 24 -5.66 -10.70 6.55
CA GLU A 24 -6.91 -10.46 5.79
C GLU A 24 -7.04 -8.98 5.39
N ALA A 25 -6.57 -8.06 6.23
CA ALA A 25 -6.60 -6.63 5.97
C ALA A 25 -5.43 -5.88 6.63
N TYR A 26 -5.18 -4.67 6.15
CA TYR A 26 -4.03 -3.84 6.52
C TYR A 26 -4.49 -2.40 6.72
N GLU A 27 -4.09 -1.78 7.82
CA GLU A 27 -4.20 -0.33 7.96
C GLU A 27 -3.03 0.32 7.23
N VAL A 28 -3.32 1.16 6.24
CA VAL A 28 -2.31 1.79 5.40
C VAL A 28 -2.34 3.29 5.59
N GLU A 29 -1.20 3.84 6.02
CA GLU A 29 -0.95 5.27 6.11
C GLU A 29 -0.41 5.80 4.77
N PHE A 30 -0.98 6.90 4.29
CA PHE A 30 -0.45 7.67 3.18
C PHE A 30 -0.01 9.04 3.68
N SER A 31 1.27 9.35 3.45
CA SER A 31 1.94 10.56 3.92
C SER A 31 2.54 11.34 2.74
N ASP A 32 2.55 12.66 2.85
CA ASP A 32 3.16 13.53 1.84
C ASP A 32 4.69 13.53 1.93
N ASN A 33 5.36 14.30 1.06
CA ASN A 33 6.82 14.39 1.05
C ASN A 33 7.42 15.05 2.32
N ASN A 34 6.59 15.65 3.18
CA ASN A 34 7.00 16.20 4.48
C ASN A 34 6.75 15.22 5.63
N GLY A 35 6.26 14.01 5.33
CA GLY A 35 5.91 13.00 6.33
C GLY A 35 4.56 13.27 7.02
N GLN A 36 3.72 14.15 6.48
CA GLN A 36 2.39 14.40 7.04
C GLN A 36 1.39 13.39 6.48
N THR A 37 0.78 12.61 7.38
CA THR A 37 -0.36 11.75 7.06
C THR A 37 -1.50 12.58 6.49
N TYR A 38 -1.98 12.23 5.29
CA TYR A 38 -3.18 12.81 4.69
C TYR A 38 -4.29 11.78 4.48
N ALA A 39 -3.99 10.48 4.51
CA ALA A 39 -5.00 9.43 4.48
C ALA A 39 -4.57 8.23 5.35
N LEU A 40 -5.57 7.58 5.95
CA LEU A 40 -5.43 6.35 6.69
C LEU A 40 -6.60 5.45 6.29
N VAL A 41 -6.32 4.29 5.70
CA VAL A 41 -7.34 3.43 5.09
C VAL A 41 -7.05 1.97 5.39
N THR A 42 -8.09 1.24 5.80
CA THR A 42 -8.07 -0.22 5.87
C THR A 42 -8.29 -0.84 4.49
N LEU A 43 -7.34 -1.63 3.99
CA LEU A 43 -7.39 -2.30 2.69
C LEU A 43 -7.33 -3.82 2.87
N THR A 44 -8.10 -4.57 2.09
CA THR A 44 -7.99 -6.04 2.07
C THR A 44 -6.77 -6.49 1.27
N SER A 45 -6.35 -7.74 1.48
CA SER A 45 -5.19 -8.29 0.77
C SER A 45 -5.31 -8.22 -0.76
N GLU A 46 -6.52 -8.35 -1.31
CA GLU A 46 -6.80 -8.31 -2.76
C GLU A 46 -6.72 -6.90 -3.36
N GLN A 47 -6.76 -5.87 -2.52
CA GLN A 47 -6.62 -4.47 -2.93
C GLN A 47 -5.15 -4.02 -2.97
N LEU A 48 -4.23 -4.84 -2.47
CA LEU A 48 -2.80 -4.57 -2.43
C LEU A 48 -2.05 -5.33 -3.52
N ILE A 49 -0.92 -4.78 -3.96
CA ILE A 49 0.04 -5.46 -4.82
C ILE A 49 1.35 -5.55 -4.04
N CYS A 50 1.89 -6.77 -3.88
CA CYS A 50 3.21 -6.95 -3.30
C CYS A 50 4.27 -6.40 -4.28
N LEU A 51 5.05 -5.42 -3.84
CA LEU A 51 6.12 -4.85 -4.66
C LEU A 51 7.42 -5.64 -4.46
N HIS A 52 7.79 -6.42 -5.47
CA HIS A 52 9.07 -7.11 -5.52
C HIS A 52 10.14 -6.19 -6.12
N TYR A 53 11.12 -5.77 -5.31
CA TYR A 53 12.20 -4.89 -5.76
C TYR A 53 13.30 -5.61 -6.55
N GLU A 54 13.39 -6.92 -6.40
CA GLU A 54 14.33 -7.75 -7.14
C GLU A 54 13.68 -8.25 -8.44
N LYS A 55 14.44 -8.23 -9.53
CA LYS A 55 14.00 -8.88 -10.76
C LYS A 55 13.89 -10.39 -10.49
N PRO A 56 12.78 -11.04 -10.87
CA PRO A 56 12.73 -12.49 -10.81
C PRO A 56 13.89 -13.04 -11.65
N CYS A 57 14.72 -13.88 -11.02
CA CYS A 57 15.75 -14.61 -11.74
C CYS A 57 15.04 -15.58 -12.69
N LEU A 58 14.96 -15.20 -13.97
CA LEU A 58 14.43 -16.06 -15.01
C LEU A 58 15.53 -17.07 -15.37
N THR A 59 15.49 -18.24 -14.76
CA THR A 59 16.31 -19.37 -15.22
C THR A 59 15.70 -19.86 -16.53
N VAL A 60 16.41 -19.66 -17.64
CA VAL A 60 16.05 -20.29 -18.90
C VAL A 60 16.33 -21.79 -18.74
N VAL A 61 15.26 -22.59 -18.69
CA VAL A 61 15.38 -24.04 -18.82
C VAL A 61 15.66 -24.36 -20.29
N ASN A 62 16.85 -24.93 -20.54
CA ASN A 62 17.20 -25.55 -21.82
C ASN A 62 16.59 -26.94 -21.94
#